data_AF-A0A258VJR0-F1
#
_entry.id   AF-A0A258VJR0-F1
#
_cell.length_a   1.000
_cell.length_b   1.000
_cell.length_c   1.000
_cell.angle_alpha   90.00
_cell.angle_beta   90.00
_cell.angle_gamma   90.00
#
_symmetry.space_group_name_H-M   'P 1'
#
loop_
_entity.id
_entity.type
_entity.pdbx_description
1 polymer ?
#
loop_
_entity_poly.entity_id
_entity_poly.type
_entity_poly.pdbx_seq_one_letter_code
_entity_poly.pdbx_strand_id
1 'polypeptide(L)'
;MIRRQFLASFVFTILFALTGFSETQILLIGIKDLHPTQANLGFKEVEKKAKKVAKKQANGELEQYLRMESVPVVLGPGNKKYMIDGHHFLAAAYKQKIEKVYYEVVDDYSNHADQSEFWKKMIDAKRVYLKDKGKPIEPSALPNDITGLTDDPYRTFAAEVRDRGGFNKTDTPFMEFVWADYFRPLVALDFIQSDHRKAIKQARTLARDSKAADLPGYRGPEK
;
A
#
# COMPACT_ATOMS: atom_id res chain seq x y z
N MET A 1 4.82 15.05 -4.79
CA MET A 1 5.75 14.52 -3.77
C MET A 1 5.13 14.82 -2.41
N ILE A 2 4.23 13.95 -1.93
CA ILE A 2 3.53 14.13 -0.64
C ILE A 2 3.69 12.78 0.07
N ARG A 3 4.68 12.70 0.96
CA ARG A 3 4.93 11.58 1.86
C ARG A 3 4.19 11.85 3.15
N ARG A 4 3.44 10.83 3.60
CA ARG A 4 3.23 10.41 4.98
C ARG A 4 3.05 11.55 6.00
N GLN A 5 1.81 12.00 6.20
CA GLN A 5 1.40 12.58 7.47
C GLN A 5 1.21 11.44 8.48
N PHE A 6 2.33 10.88 8.93
CA PHE A 6 2.45 10.36 10.28
C PHE A 6 3.75 10.98 10.80
N LEU A 7 3.57 12.04 11.60
CA LEU A 7 4.54 12.69 12.49
C LEU A 7 5.86 13.18 11.87
N ALA A 8 5.91 14.48 11.57
CA ALA A 8 7.16 15.25 11.62
C ALA A 8 6.88 16.73 11.91
N SER A 9 6.70 17.07 13.18
CA SER A 9 7.02 18.41 13.70
C SER A 9 8.20 18.24 14.64
N PHE A 10 9.42 18.50 14.14
CA PHE A 10 10.61 18.64 14.97
C PHE A 10 10.98 20.12 15.01
N VAL A 11 10.56 20.80 16.08
CA VAL A 11 11.22 22.02 16.56
C VAL A 11 11.86 21.63 17.87
N PHE A 12 13.19 21.73 17.91
CA PHE A 12 14.00 21.45 19.09
C PHE A 12 13.73 22.54 20.14
N THR A 13 13.06 22.19 21.23
CA THR A 13 13.15 22.93 22.50
C THR A 13 13.06 21.92 23.63
N ILE A 14 14.17 21.79 24.34
CA ILE A 14 14.31 20.93 25.51
C ILE A 14 13.40 21.48 26.61
N LEU A 15 12.39 20.71 27.00
CA LEU A 15 11.83 20.75 28.35
C LEU A 15 11.27 19.35 28.69
N PHE A 16 11.85 18.73 29.70
CA PHE A 16 11.45 17.42 30.22
C PHE A 16 10.10 17.53 30.93
N ALA A 17 9.08 16.77 30.50
CA ALA A 17 7.91 16.42 31.32
C ALA A 17 7.17 15.17 30.79
N LEU A 18 7.28 14.08 31.55
CA LEU A 18 6.30 13.00 31.78
C LEU A 18 5.25 12.70 30.69
N THR A 19 5.63 11.94 29.66
CA THR A 19 4.86 10.81 29.11
C THR A 19 5.82 9.93 28.30
N GLY A 20 5.92 8.64 28.61
CA GLY A 20 6.83 7.72 27.93
C GLY A 20 6.45 7.50 26.47
N PHE A 21 6.93 8.34 25.57
CA PHE A 21 7.07 8.01 24.16
C PHE A 21 8.48 7.47 23.93
N SER A 22 8.60 6.15 23.79
CA SER A 22 9.79 5.53 23.22
C SER A 22 10.02 6.11 21.83
N GLU A 23 11.27 6.46 21.49
CA GLU A 23 11.63 6.65 20.08
C GLU A 23 11.13 5.44 19.28
N THR A 24 10.48 5.68 18.13
CA THR A 24 10.06 4.61 17.23
C THR A 24 11.30 3.84 16.79
N GLN A 25 11.44 2.61 17.28
CA GLN A 25 12.61 1.79 16.98
C GLN A 25 12.49 1.25 15.55
N ILE A 26 13.41 1.68 14.68
CA ILE A 26 13.56 1.13 13.33
C ILE A 26 14.41 -0.14 13.41
N LEU A 27 13.81 -1.28 13.06
CA LEU A 27 14.42 -2.60 13.19
C LEU A 27 14.61 -3.27 11.83
N LEU A 28 15.57 -4.20 11.74
CA LEU A 28 15.86 -4.96 10.51
C LEU A 28 15.11 -6.30 10.52
N ILE A 29 14.56 -6.70 9.38
CA ILE A 29 13.83 -7.96 9.21
C ILE A 29 14.06 -8.56 7.82
N GLY A 30 13.99 -9.88 7.68
CA GLY A 30 13.93 -10.54 6.37
C GLY A 30 12.63 -10.20 5.67
N ILE A 31 12.69 -9.85 4.37
CA ILE A 31 11.49 -9.46 3.61
C ILE A 31 10.42 -10.58 3.63
N LYS A 32 10.85 -11.84 3.64
CA LYS A 32 9.96 -13.01 3.69
C LYS A 32 9.35 -13.28 5.07
N ASP A 33 9.84 -12.64 6.12
CA ASP A 33 9.29 -12.77 7.48
C ASP A 33 8.12 -11.79 7.74
N LEU A 34 7.89 -10.87 6.79
CA LEU A 34 6.77 -9.94 6.80
C LEU A 34 5.54 -10.58 6.14
N HIS A 35 4.38 -10.44 6.78
CA HIS A 35 3.10 -11.00 6.34
C HIS A 35 2.23 -9.94 5.63
N PRO A 36 1.89 -10.12 4.34
CA PRO A 36 0.97 -9.28 3.59
C PRO A 36 -0.40 -9.07 4.22
N THR A 37 -0.90 -7.83 4.07
CA THR A 37 -2.27 -7.44 4.42
C THR A 37 -3.12 -7.09 3.20
N GLN A 38 -2.68 -7.49 2.01
CA GLN A 38 -3.42 -7.42 0.74
C GLN A 38 -3.00 -8.59 -0.15
N ALA A 39 -3.83 -8.99 -1.11
CA ALA A 39 -3.52 -10.11 -2.02
C ALA A 39 -2.81 -9.68 -3.32
N ASN A 40 -3.07 -8.45 -3.78
CA ASN A 40 -2.60 -8.00 -5.09
C ASN A 40 -1.71 -6.75 -5.02
N LEU A 41 -1.00 -6.48 -6.11
CA LEU A 41 -0.24 -5.27 -6.38
C LEU A 41 -0.59 -4.74 -7.78
N GLY A 42 -0.05 -3.57 -8.09
CA GLY A 42 0.10 -3.14 -9.48
C GLY A 42 1.55 -3.31 -9.92
N PHE A 43 1.85 -4.34 -10.73
CA PHE A 43 3.23 -4.71 -11.05
C PHE A 43 3.99 -3.62 -11.81
N LYS A 44 3.30 -2.75 -12.56
CA LYS A 44 3.93 -1.59 -13.21
C LYS A 44 4.60 -0.65 -12.19
N GLU A 45 4.02 -0.48 -11.01
CA GLU A 45 4.62 0.31 -9.94
C GLU A 45 5.78 -0.44 -9.26
N VAL A 46 5.66 -1.76 -9.11
CA VAL A 46 6.76 -2.62 -8.65
C VAL A 46 7.97 -2.47 -9.56
N GLU A 47 7.81 -2.56 -10.88
CA GLU A 47 8.91 -2.40 -11.84
C GLU A 47 9.58 -1.02 -11.75
N LYS A 48 8.79 0.05 -11.62
CA LYS A 48 9.31 1.41 -11.42
C LYS A 48 10.16 1.51 -10.16
N LYS A 49 9.65 0.96 -9.04
CA LYS A 49 10.37 0.95 -7.76
C LYS A 49 11.60 0.04 -7.81
N ALA A 50 11.55 -1.08 -8.52
CA ALA A 50 12.67 -2.01 -8.65
C ALA A 50 13.85 -1.33 -9.37
N LYS A 51 13.58 -0.58 -10.45
CA LYS A 51 14.60 0.28 -11.11
C LYS A 51 15.18 1.32 -10.17
N LYS A 52 14.35 1.91 -9.29
CA LYS A 52 14.81 2.87 -8.28
C LYS A 52 15.71 2.20 -7.24
N VAL A 53 15.33 1.02 -6.73
CA VAL A 53 16.17 0.22 -5.82
C VAL A 53 17.51 -0.11 -6.47
N ALA A 54 17.51 -0.61 -7.71
CA ALA A 54 18.73 -0.92 -8.46
C ALA A 54 19.64 0.30 -8.61
N LYS A 55 19.06 1.47 -8.93
CA LYS A 55 19.81 2.74 -9.02
C LYS A 55 20.42 3.14 -7.68
N LYS A 56 19.67 3.01 -6.58
CA LYS A 56 20.17 3.31 -5.23
C LYS A 56 21.31 2.38 -4.83
N GLN A 57 21.24 1.12 -5.22
CA GLN A 57 22.32 0.16 -5.05
C GLN A 57 23.56 0.54 -5.86
N ALA A 58 23.42 0.84 -7.15
CA ALA A 58 24.54 1.25 -8.00
C ALA A 58 25.26 2.52 -7.51
N ASN A 59 24.52 3.43 -6.87
CA ASN A 59 25.07 4.67 -6.34
C ASN A 59 25.67 4.54 -4.91
N GLY A 60 25.62 3.37 -4.27
CA GLY A 60 26.03 3.22 -2.87
C GLY A 60 25.07 3.87 -1.85
N GLU A 61 23.84 4.21 -2.27
CA GLU A 61 22.82 4.89 -1.47
C GLU A 61 21.76 3.91 -0.89
N LEU A 62 21.96 2.60 -1.07
CA LEU A 62 20.94 1.59 -0.76
C LEU A 62 20.55 1.59 0.72
N GLU A 63 21.50 1.56 1.63
CA GLU A 63 21.23 1.48 3.08
C GLU A 63 20.38 2.66 3.57
N GLN A 64 20.77 3.89 3.21
CA GLN A 64 19.99 5.09 3.52
C GLN A 64 18.59 5.01 2.89
N TYR A 65 18.51 4.51 1.66
CA TYR A 65 17.23 4.34 0.97
C TYR A 65 16.31 3.33 1.68
N LEU A 66 16.83 2.18 2.12
CA LEU A 66 16.07 1.16 2.84
C LEU A 66 15.57 1.68 4.19
N ARG A 67 16.38 2.45 4.92
CA ARG A 67 15.96 3.10 6.19
C ARG A 67 14.85 4.12 5.96
N MET A 68 14.98 4.95 4.92
CA MET A 68 13.96 5.95 4.55
C MET A 68 12.65 5.34 4.02
N GLU A 69 12.68 4.10 3.54
CA GLU A 69 11.51 3.35 3.08
C GLU A 69 11.08 2.29 4.11
N SER A 70 11.42 2.50 5.39
CA SER A 70 10.92 1.66 6.49
C SER A 70 9.42 1.41 6.35
N VAL A 71 9.04 0.15 6.54
CA VAL A 71 7.64 -0.27 6.38
C VAL A 71 6.92 -0.31 7.72
N PRO A 72 5.72 0.27 7.83
CA PRO A 72 4.93 0.19 9.05
C PRO A 72 4.36 -1.22 9.21
N VAL A 73 4.45 -1.74 10.43
CA VAL A 73 4.06 -3.10 10.80
C VAL A 73 3.15 -3.07 12.02
N VAL A 74 2.13 -3.93 12.01
CA VAL A 74 1.37 -4.31 13.19
C VAL A 74 1.88 -5.66 13.70
N LEU A 75 2.14 -5.78 15.01
CA LEU A 75 2.41 -7.07 15.63
C LEU A 75 1.08 -7.81 15.83
N GLY A 76 0.99 -9.02 15.31
CA GLY A 76 -0.16 -9.92 15.50
C GLY A 76 0.17 -11.10 16.41
N PRO A 77 -0.79 -12.04 16.59
CA PRO A 77 -0.63 -13.19 17.48
C PRO A 77 0.64 -14.00 17.15
N GLY A 78 1.38 -14.41 18.18
CA GLY A 78 2.66 -15.08 18.01
C GLY A 78 3.79 -14.17 17.51
N ASN A 79 3.67 -12.84 17.71
CA ASN A 79 4.66 -11.83 17.30
C ASN A 79 4.92 -11.79 15.79
N LYS A 80 3.94 -12.20 14.97
CA LYS A 80 3.98 -12.08 13.52
C LYS A 80 3.92 -10.60 13.11
N LYS A 81 4.72 -10.22 12.11
CA LYS A 81 4.81 -8.85 11.61
C LYS A 81 3.95 -8.70 10.37
N TYR A 82 2.82 -8.00 10.48
CA TYR A 82 1.94 -7.72 9.36
C TYR A 82 2.23 -6.33 8.79
N MET A 83 2.73 -6.24 7.56
CA MET A 83 3.05 -4.93 6.98
C MET A 83 1.79 -4.30 6.38
N ILE A 84 1.49 -3.07 6.82
CA ILE A 84 0.22 -2.39 6.49
C ILE A 84 0.35 -1.37 5.35
N ASP A 85 1.58 -1.09 4.93
CA ASP A 85 1.93 -0.28 3.77
C ASP A 85 3.30 -0.72 3.22
N GLY A 86 3.64 -0.29 2.02
CA GLY A 86 4.95 -0.52 1.41
C GLY A 86 5.04 -1.81 0.59
N HIS A 87 3.95 -2.52 0.32
CA HIS A 87 3.95 -3.79 -0.41
C HIS A 87 4.63 -3.68 -1.78
N HIS A 88 4.42 -2.61 -2.55
CA HIS A 88 5.12 -2.40 -3.83
C HIS A 88 6.63 -2.17 -3.65
N PHE A 89 7.05 -1.51 -2.57
CA PHE A 89 8.47 -1.32 -2.27
C PHE A 89 9.12 -2.65 -1.88
N LEU A 90 8.49 -3.43 -1.01
CA LEU A 90 8.99 -4.75 -0.60
C LEU A 90 9.09 -5.71 -1.78
N ALA A 91 8.06 -5.78 -2.64
CA ALA A 91 8.11 -6.59 -3.85
C ALA A 91 9.23 -6.14 -4.80
N ALA A 92 9.46 -4.82 -4.91
CA ALA A 92 10.53 -4.26 -5.71
C ALA A 92 11.93 -4.58 -5.14
N ALA A 93 12.10 -4.45 -3.82
CA ALA A 93 13.34 -4.80 -3.12
C ALA A 93 13.63 -6.30 -3.26
N TYR A 94 12.63 -7.16 -3.06
CA TYR A 94 12.73 -8.60 -3.27
C TYR A 94 13.13 -8.96 -4.71
N LYS A 95 12.52 -8.31 -5.72
CA LYS A 95 12.88 -8.48 -7.13
C LYS A 95 14.36 -8.13 -7.40
N GLN A 96 14.92 -7.17 -6.66
CA GLN A 96 16.34 -6.80 -6.73
C GLN A 96 17.23 -7.65 -5.81
N LYS A 97 16.74 -8.78 -5.31
CA LYS A 97 17.46 -9.71 -4.44
C LYS A 97 17.92 -9.10 -3.11
N ILE A 98 17.24 -8.06 -2.64
CA ILE A 98 17.43 -7.55 -1.29
C ILE A 98 16.77 -8.52 -0.32
N GLU A 99 17.52 -8.98 0.69
CA GLU A 99 17.04 -9.96 1.65
C GLU A 99 16.36 -9.32 2.86
N LYS A 100 16.88 -8.18 3.32
CA LYS A 100 16.45 -7.52 4.55
C LYS A 100 16.06 -6.06 4.32
N VAL A 101 15.09 -5.60 5.08
CA VAL A 101 14.55 -4.24 5.06
C VAL A 101 14.33 -3.73 6.47
N TYR A 102 14.09 -2.43 6.59
CA TYR A 102 13.73 -1.81 7.85
C TYR A 102 12.22 -1.77 8.03
N TYR A 103 11.77 -1.95 9.27
CA TYR A 103 10.38 -1.82 9.66
C TYR A 103 10.24 -1.03 10.96
N GLU A 104 9.03 -0.52 11.18
CA GLU A 104 8.62 0.21 12.37
C GLU A 104 7.34 -0.43 12.91
N VAL A 105 7.31 -0.73 14.20
CA VAL A 105 6.07 -1.18 14.85
C VAL A 105 5.20 0.04 15.10
N VAL A 106 4.03 0.08 14.45
CA VAL A 106 3.07 1.17 14.60
C VAL A 106 1.89 0.80 15.50
N ASP A 107 1.71 -0.49 15.80
CA ASP A 107 0.76 -0.98 16.78
C ASP A 107 1.06 -2.43 17.17
N ASP A 108 0.59 -2.81 18.36
CA ASP A 108 0.77 -4.13 18.94
C ASP A 108 -0.57 -4.78 19.30
N TYR A 109 -0.95 -5.79 18.52
CA TYR A 109 -2.10 -6.67 18.74
C TYR A 109 -1.67 -8.10 19.08
N SER A 110 -0.42 -8.31 19.51
CA SER A 110 0.15 -9.64 19.80
C SER A 110 -0.48 -10.31 21.01
N ASN A 111 -1.03 -9.53 21.95
CA ASN A 111 -1.70 -10.03 23.15
C ASN A 111 -3.06 -10.68 22.88
N HIS A 112 -3.60 -10.61 21.65
CA HIS A 112 -4.81 -11.34 21.28
C HIS A 112 -4.47 -12.81 21.02
N ALA A 113 -4.90 -13.71 21.90
CA ALA A 113 -4.75 -15.15 21.71
C ALA A 113 -5.63 -15.67 20.56
N ASP A 114 -6.76 -14.99 20.29
CA ASP A 114 -7.70 -15.33 19.22
C ASP A 114 -7.36 -14.59 17.90
N GLN A 115 -7.17 -15.38 16.84
CA GLN A 115 -6.98 -14.87 15.47
C GLN A 115 -8.19 -14.04 14.99
N SER A 116 -9.40 -14.37 15.41
CA SER A 116 -10.62 -13.65 15.00
C SER A 116 -10.62 -12.20 15.50
N GLU A 117 -10.28 -12.00 16.77
CA GLU A 117 -10.15 -10.65 17.35
C GLU A 117 -9.06 -9.82 16.67
N PHE A 118 -7.92 -10.43 16.38
CA PHE A 118 -6.84 -9.78 15.64
C PHE A 118 -7.32 -9.28 14.27
N TRP A 119 -7.96 -10.13 13.48
CA TRP A 119 -8.44 -9.75 12.15
C TRP A 119 -9.56 -8.73 12.21
N LYS A 120 -10.48 -8.83 13.17
CA LYS A 120 -11.50 -7.80 13.41
C LYS A 120 -10.86 -6.43 13.66
N LYS A 121 -9.84 -6.34 14.52
CA LYS A 121 -9.11 -5.09 14.75
C LYS A 121 -8.41 -4.58 13.49
N MET A 122 -7.78 -5.45 12.70
CA MET A 122 -7.14 -5.06 11.44
C MET A 122 -8.16 -4.49 10.44
N ILE A 123 -9.36 -5.05 10.37
CA ILE A 123 -10.46 -4.60 9.51
C ILE A 123 -10.99 -3.25 10.01
N ASP A 124 -11.33 -3.14 11.30
CA ASP A 124 -11.90 -1.94 11.92
C ASP A 124 -10.93 -0.75 11.79
N ALA A 125 -9.62 -1.00 11.91
CA ALA A 125 -8.56 -0.01 11.73
C ALA A 125 -8.22 0.27 10.25
N LYS A 126 -8.88 -0.37 9.27
CA LYS A 126 -8.62 -0.26 7.82
C LYS A 126 -7.16 -0.54 7.46
N ARG A 127 -6.58 -1.59 8.05
CA ARG A 127 -5.16 -2.01 7.85
C ARG A 127 -4.97 -3.25 7.00
N VAL A 128 -6.07 -3.80 6.51
CA VAL A 128 -6.09 -4.98 5.64
C VAL A 128 -7.07 -4.76 4.49
N TYR A 129 -6.69 -5.22 3.31
CA TYR A 129 -7.52 -5.23 2.12
C TYR A 129 -7.83 -6.67 1.72
N LEU A 130 -9.02 -7.13 2.11
CA LEU A 130 -9.49 -8.51 1.96
C LEU A 130 -10.21 -8.75 0.63
N LYS A 131 -9.55 -8.41 -0.48
CA LYS A 131 -10.00 -8.81 -1.82
C LYS A 131 -8.85 -9.28 -2.70
N ASP A 132 -9.11 -10.31 -3.50
CA ASP A 132 -8.26 -10.77 -4.60
C ASP A 132 -8.93 -10.41 -5.94
N LYS A 133 -8.32 -9.46 -6.67
CA LYS A 133 -8.82 -8.92 -7.96
C LYS A 133 -10.29 -8.50 -7.88
N GLY A 134 -10.64 -7.83 -6.77
CA GLY A 134 -11.98 -7.32 -6.48
C GLY A 134 -12.96 -8.35 -5.90
N LYS A 135 -12.58 -9.63 -5.80
CA LYS A 135 -13.39 -10.66 -5.14
C LYS A 135 -13.08 -10.70 -3.64
N PRO A 136 -14.09 -10.70 -2.75
CA PRO A 136 -13.86 -10.87 -1.32
C PRO A 136 -13.09 -12.15 -1.01
N ILE A 137 -12.20 -12.09 -0.03
CA ILE A 137 -11.46 -13.24 0.50
C ILE A 137 -11.45 -13.22 2.03
N GLU A 138 -11.30 -14.39 2.63
CA GLU A 138 -11.04 -14.49 4.06
C GLU A 138 -9.56 -14.17 4.37
N PRO A 139 -9.23 -13.72 5.59
CA PRO A 139 -7.84 -13.41 5.95
C PRO A 139 -6.87 -14.59 5.77
N SER A 140 -7.34 -15.83 5.91
CA SER A 140 -6.53 -17.03 5.69
C SER A 140 -6.09 -17.23 4.24
N ALA A 141 -6.70 -16.52 3.28
CA ALA A 141 -6.32 -16.54 1.88
C ALA A 141 -5.28 -15.44 1.54
N LEU A 142 -4.93 -14.57 2.48
CA LEU A 142 -3.81 -13.66 2.29
C LEU A 142 -2.50 -14.46 2.13
N PRO A 143 -1.57 -13.99 1.27
CA PRO A 143 -0.31 -14.69 1.10
C PRO A 143 0.52 -14.63 2.39
N ASN A 144 1.29 -15.69 2.64
CA ASN A 144 2.13 -15.79 3.84
C ASN A 144 3.32 -14.82 3.80
N ASP A 145 3.81 -14.49 2.61
CA ASP A 145 4.94 -13.59 2.40
C ASP A 145 4.79 -12.81 1.08
N ILE A 146 5.75 -11.93 0.80
CA ILE A 146 5.74 -11.04 -0.38
C ILE A 146 5.65 -11.79 -1.72
N THR A 147 6.10 -13.05 -1.79
CA THR A 147 6.18 -13.82 -3.03
C THR A 147 4.82 -14.32 -3.51
N GLY A 148 3.84 -14.38 -2.60
CA GLY A 148 2.46 -14.76 -2.92
C GLY A 148 1.61 -13.60 -3.46
N LEU A 149 2.12 -12.37 -3.49
CA LEU A 149 1.39 -11.22 -4.05
C LEU A 149 1.28 -11.32 -5.57
N THR A 150 0.07 -11.14 -6.10
CA THR A 150 -0.19 -11.24 -7.54
C THR A 150 -0.49 -9.88 -8.18
N ASP A 151 -0.43 -9.80 -9.50
CA ASP A 151 -0.79 -8.56 -10.21
C ASP A 151 -2.31 -8.40 -10.32
N ASP A 152 -2.79 -7.19 -10.04
CA ASP A 152 -4.11 -6.69 -10.43
C ASP A 152 -3.95 -5.52 -11.41
N PRO A 153 -4.16 -5.74 -12.72
CA PRO A 153 -4.03 -4.69 -13.73
C PRO A 153 -4.93 -3.48 -13.46
N TYR A 154 -6.09 -3.67 -12.82
CA TYR A 154 -6.98 -2.56 -12.47
C TYR A 154 -6.40 -1.67 -11.38
N ARG A 155 -5.60 -2.21 -10.45
CA ARG A 155 -4.88 -1.43 -9.44
C ARG A 155 -3.83 -0.52 -10.08
N THR A 156 -3.17 -1.00 -11.14
CA THR A 156 -2.26 -0.17 -11.96
C THR A 156 -3.06 0.89 -12.71
N PHE A 157 -4.13 0.48 -13.39
CA PHE A 157 -4.98 1.36 -14.18
C PHE A 157 -5.57 2.51 -13.36
N ALA A 158 -6.13 2.23 -12.19
CA ALA A 158 -6.69 3.24 -11.29
C ALA A 158 -5.64 4.28 -10.86
N ALA A 159 -4.43 3.86 -10.52
CA ALA A 159 -3.34 4.78 -10.21
C ALA A 159 -3.00 5.69 -11.41
N GLU A 160 -3.01 5.15 -12.62
CA GLU A 160 -2.71 5.93 -13.84
C GLU A 160 -3.83 6.88 -14.26
N VAL A 161 -5.09 6.52 -13.97
CA VAL A 161 -6.25 7.40 -14.11
C VAL A 161 -6.15 8.56 -13.11
N ARG A 162 -5.81 8.28 -11.85
CA ARG A 162 -5.54 9.31 -10.84
C ARG A 162 -4.46 10.28 -11.29
N ASP A 163 -3.30 9.75 -11.71
CA ASP A 163 -2.14 10.56 -12.10
C ASP A 163 -2.44 11.44 -13.33
N ARG A 164 -3.50 11.12 -14.10
CA ARG A 164 -4.02 11.92 -15.22
C ARG A 164 -5.27 12.73 -14.87
N GLY A 165 -5.53 12.92 -13.58
CA GLY A 165 -6.59 13.79 -13.08
C GLY A 165 -7.99 13.20 -13.15
N GLY A 166 -8.15 11.88 -13.17
CA GLY A 166 -9.48 11.26 -13.02
C GLY A 166 -10.11 11.56 -11.66
N PHE A 167 -9.32 11.44 -10.59
CA PHE A 167 -9.71 11.72 -9.22
C PHE A 167 -8.54 12.26 -8.40
N ASN A 168 -8.82 12.90 -7.27
CA ASN A 168 -7.82 13.48 -6.39
C ASN A 168 -7.22 12.43 -5.46
N LYS A 169 -5.92 12.54 -5.16
CA LYS A 169 -5.32 11.75 -4.07
C LYS A 169 -5.90 12.22 -2.73
N THR A 170 -6.21 11.28 -1.85
CA THR A 170 -6.61 11.53 -0.46
C THR A 170 -5.83 10.62 0.47
N ASP A 171 -5.99 10.78 1.78
CA ASP A 171 -5.40 9.89 2.78
C ASP A 171 -6.29 8.66 3.07
N THR A 172 -7.35 8.45 2.28
CA THR A 172 -8.21 7.26 2.40
C THR A 172 -7.42 5.99 2.10
N PRO A 173 -7.36 5.02 3.02
CA PRO A 173 -6.70 3.74 2.78
C PRO A 173 -7.25 3.02 1.55
N PHE A 174 -6.38 2.36 0.80
CA PHE A 174 -6.74 1.53 -0.35
C PHE A 174 -7.50 2.26 -1.48
N MET A 175 -7.43 3.59 -1.56
CA MET A 175 -8.24 4.36 -2.51
C MET A 175 -8.08 3.88 -3.96
N GLU A 176 -6.88 3.52 -4.41
CA GLU A 176 -6.68 3.03 -5.77
C GLU A 176 -7.29 1.64 -6.00
N PHE A 177 -7.44 0.81 -4.95
CA PHE A 177 -8.20 -0.44 -5.06
C PHE A 177 -9.70 -0.18 -5.13
N VAL A 178 -10.21 0.78 -4.36
CA VAL A 178 -11.62 1.21 -4.44
C VAL A 178 -11.95 1.69 -5.86
N TRP A 179 -11.09 2.50 -6.45
CA TRP A 179 -11.24 2.93 -7.84
C TRP A 179 -11.02 1.80 -8.86
N ALA A 180 -10.09 0.87 -8.59
CA ALA A 180 -9.91 -0.32 -9.42
C ALA A 180 -11.20 -1.16 -9.51
N ASP A 181 -11.86 -1.38 -8.38
CA ASP A 181 -13.12 -2.11 -8.30
C ASP A 181 -14.26 -1.37 -9.02
N TYR A 182 -14.30 -0.04 -8.94
CA TYR A 182 -15.26 0.76 -9.70
C TYR A 182 -15.08 0.64 -11.22
N PHE A 183 -13.83 0.68 -11.70
CA PHE A 183 -13.55 0.58 -13.14
C PHE A 183 -13.70 -0.85 -13.69
N ARG A 184 -13.54 -1.87 -12.84
CA ARG A 184 -13.56 -3.29 -13.25
C ARG A 184 -14.77 -3.70 -14.10
N PRO A 185 -16.01 -3.38 -13.73
CA PRO A 185 -17.18 -3.70 -14.55
C PRO A 185 -17.45 -2.68 -15.68
N LEU A 186 -16.77 -1.53 -15.69
CA LEU A 186 -17.08 -0.42 -16.60
C LEU A 186 -16.08 -0.29 -17.77
N VAL A 187 -14.86 -0.79 -17.59
CA VAL A 187 -13.79 -0.76 -18.58
C VAL A 187 -13.20 -2.16 -18.69
N ALA A 188 -13.42 -2.79 -19.85
CA ALA A 188 -12.98 -4.14 -20.09
C ALA A 188 -11.44 -4.25 -20.09
N LEU A 189 -10.91 -5.35 -19.52
CA LEU A 189 -9.47 -5.52 -19.33
C LEU A 189 -8.71 -5.60 -20.66
N ASP A 190 -9.29 -6.26 -21.65
CA ASP A 190 -8.78 -6.32 -23.02
C ASP A 190 -8.65 -4.92 -23.65
N PHE A 191 -9.60 -4.02 -23.39
CA PHE A 191 -9.54 -2.63 -23.84
C PHE A 191 -8.45 -1.84 -23.12
N ILE A 192 -8.28 -2.03 -21.80
CA ILE A 192 -7.18 -1.43 -21.03
C ILE A 192 -5.81 -1.84 -21.60
N GLN A 193 -5.70 -3.09 -22.06
CA GLN A 193 -4.46 -3.66 -22.59
C GLN A 193 -4.20 -3.27 -24.05
N SER A 194 -5.22 -3.27 -24.90
CA SER A 194 -5.10 -3.02 -26.34
C SER A 194 -5.07 -1.54 -26.73
N ASP A 195 -5.84 -0.68 -26.05
CA ASP A 195 -5.86 0.77 -26.29
C ASP A 195 -5.87 1.56 -24.98
N HIS A 196 -4.76 1.41 -24.24
CA HIS A 196 -4.57 1.95 -22.91
C HIS A 196 -4.84 3.47 -22.82
N ARG A 197 -4.49 4.25 -23.86
CA ARG A 197 -4.72 5.69 -23.87
C ARG A 197 -6.21 6.01 -23.93
N LYS A 198 -6.98 5.34 -24.79
CA LYS A 198 -8.42 5.54 -24.85
C LYS A 198 -9.13 5.00 -23.61
N ALA A 199 -8.68 3.86 -23.07
CA ALA A 199 -9.19 3.33 -21.81
C ALA A 199 -9.06 4.34 -20.66
N ILE A 200 -7.90 4.99 -20.51
CA ILE A 200 -7.75 6.06 -19.51
C ILE A 200 -8.70 7.23 -19.78
N LYS A 201 -8.86 7.64 -21.05
CA LYS A 201 -9.78 8.74 -21.39
C LYS A 201 -11.21 8.39 -20.97
N GLN A 202 -11.68 7.18 -21.29
CA GLN A 202 -12.99 6.69 -20.86
C GLN A 202 -13.12 6.66 -19.34
N ALA A 203 -12.14 6.11 -18.63
CA ALA A 203 -12.17 6.02 -17.17
C ALA A 203 -12.18 7.40 -16.50
N ARG A 204 -11.52 8.40 -17.09
CA ARG A 204 -11.59 9.79 -16.59
C ARG A 204 -13.00 10.37 -16.72
N THR A 205 -13.72 10.07 -17.80
CA THR A 205 -15.13 10.46 -17.94
C THR A 205 -15.99 9.73 -16.91
N LEU A 206 -15.85 8.41 -16.79
CA LEU A 206 -16.58 7.60 -15.80
C LEU A 206 -16.32 8.03 -14.35
N ALA A 207 -15.13 8.54 -14.04
CA ALA A 207 -14.77 9.06 -12.72
C ALA A 207 -15.47 10.38 -12.36
N ARG A 208 -16.18 10.99 -13.31
CA ARG A 208 -16.96 12.22 -13.15
C ARG A 208 -18.46 11.96 -13.04
N ASP A 209 -18.90 10.76 -13.40
CA ASP A 209 -20.30 10.35 -13.28
C ASP A 209 -20.78 10.42 -11.83
N SER A 210 -22.07 10.71 -11.63
CA SER A 210 -22.69 10.73 -10.30
C SER A 210 -22.58 9.39 -9.58
N LYS A 211 -22.45 8.27 -10.31
CA LYS A 211 -22.23 6.93 -9.75
C LYS A 211 -20.89 6.81 -9.00
N ALA A 212 -19.93 7.70 -9.24
CA ALA A 212 -18.65 7.75 -8.54
C ALA A 212 -18.64 8.71 -7.36
N ALA A 213 -19.78 9.34 -7.01
CA ALA A 213 -19.83 10.44 -6.05
C ALA A 213 -19.32 10.07 -4.64
N ASP A 214 -19.56 8.82 -4.22
CA ASP A 214 -19.13 8.33 -2.90
C ASP A 214 -17.68 7.82 -2.88
N LEU A 215 -16.98 7.83 -4.02
CA LEU A 215 -15.61 7.34 -4.10
C LEU A 215 -14.60 8.38 -3.61
N PRO A 216 -13.54 7.95 -2.91
CA PRO A 216 -12.57 8.86 -2.31
C PRO A 216 -11.86 9.71 -3.38
N GLY A 217 -11.88 11.02 -3.20
CA GLY A 217 -11.24 11.97 -4.13
C GLY A 217 -12.05 12.26 -5.39
N TYR A 218 -13.33 11.90 -5.43
CA TYR A 218 -14.25 12.31 -6.48
C TYR A 218 -14.20 13.82 -6.74
N ARG A 219 -14.28 14.22 -8.02
CA ARG A 219 -14.05 15.60 -8.47
C ARG A 219 -15.32 16.34 -8.91
N GLY A 220 -16.50 15.74 -8.76
CA GLY A 220 -17.74 16.27 -9.33
C GLY A 220 -17.82 16.06 -10.85
N PRO A 221 -18.98 16.35 -11.46
CA PRO A 221 -19.17 16.30 -12.92
C PRO A 221 -18.21 17.27 -13.64
N GLU A 222 -17.95 17.03 -14.93
CA GLU A 222 -17.28 18.03 -15.77
C GLU A 222 -18.18 19.27 -15.91
N LYS A 223 -17.57 20.46 -15.81
CA LYS A 223 -18.24 21.74 -16.06
C LYS A 223 -18.27 22.02 -17.56
#